data_AF-A0A1I6ME23-F1
#
_entry.id   AF-A0A1I6ME23-F1
#
_cell.length_a   1.000
_cell.length_b   1.000
_cell.length_c   1.000
_cell.angle_alpha   90.00
_cell.angle_beta   90.00
_cell.angle_gamma   90.00
#
_symmetry.space_group_name_H-M   'P 1'
#
loop_
_entity.id
_entity.type
_entity.pdbx_description
1 polymer ?
#
loop_
_entity_poly.entity_id
_entity_poly.type
_entity_poly.pdbx_seq_one_letter_code
_entity_poly.pdbx_strand_id
1 'polypeptide(L)'
;MWLKSLAGGRLILAGKFIVRVAMRHSSPFKDIIAVEAWDAWFRWREEGYLRDLSIHDTWSRIARLLSTAEPRDQAAAFERRMIEASESWRLLLDERIIVSAGTAKPDWPGDGLAAVLNAASFVCAPYSDDACFEHEPFEAVAALAVHALDNACCMADQSGGQAHTHLRIGVMGLADAMAMLQLPYDSAAGRRFAHDVARSLAIGCLHGSLRMACDRGDAHSLSACPAQQHKLQAQPAELLRDVQRHGLRHQRLTTIEPQRRIALLANNIADAVDPLLAHGYAHTIADAYTTRSICSSGYAINLAKHLNAHGALTALFKELAILSPEAQLALRAAMQAWIDYPMDYLLAQSVPSETLSAVAALRPTQERIDPRQYGPRYRA
;
A
#
# COMPACT_ATOMS: atom_id res chain seq x y z
N MET A 1 14.46 -15.98 -45.59
CA MET A 1 13.05 -16.08 -45.18
C MET A 1 13.05 -16.27 -43.66
N TRP A 2 12.38 -15.39 -42.93
CA TRP A 2 12.50 -15.21 -41.49
C TRP A 2 11.90 -16.36 -40.67
N LEU A 3 12.54 -16.70 -39.55
CA LEU A 3 11.86 -16.92 -38.26
C LEU A 3 12.84 -16.56 -37.12
N LYS A 4 12.42 -15.57 -36.31
CA LYS A 4 13.15 -14.94 -35.21
C LYS A 4 13.30 -15.91 -34.03
N SER A 5 14.52 -15.97 -33.50
CA SER A 5 14.84 -16.45 -32.16
C SER A 5 14.42 -15.39 -31.13
N LEU A 6 13.60 -15.78 -30.15
CA LEU A 6 13.36 -15.03 -28.92
C LEU A 6 13.92 -15.83 -27.74
N ALA A 7 14.88 -15.22 -27.06
CA ALA A 7 15.23 -15.42 -25.66
C ALA A 7 15.42 -16.86 -25.14
N GLY A 8 16.62 -17.40 -25.37
CA GLY A 8 17.49 -17.79 -24.26
C GLY A 8 17.05 -18.92 -23.31
N GLY A 9 16.66 -20.09 -23.83
CA GLY A 9 16.65 -21.34 -23.05
C GLY A 9 17.63 -22.35 -23.62
N ARG A 10 18.68 -22.73 -22.87
CA ARG A 10 19.51 -23.90 -23.23
C ARG A 10 18.74 -25.17 -22.85
N LEU A 11 18.33 -25.94 -23.84
CA LEU A 11 17.88 -27.32 -23.65
C LEU A 11 19.10 -28.24 -23.56
N ILE A 12 19.28 -28.91 -22.42
CA ILE A 12 20.14 -30.09 -22.30
C ILE A 12 19.21 -31.28 -22.06
N LEU A 13 19.20 -32.22 -23.00
CA LEU A 13 18.39 -33.45 -22.96
C LEU A 13 19.19 -34.57 -22.27
N ALA A 14 18.75 -34.98 -21.07
CA ALA A 14 18.94 -36.35 -20.58
C ALA A 14 17.93 -36.67 -19.46
N GLY A 15 16.98 -37.57 -19.76
CA GLY A 15 16.40 -38.55 -18.83
C GLY A 15 15.64 -38.09 -17.58
N LYS A 16 14.30 -38.20 -17.65
CA LYS A 16 13.30 -38.40 -16.56
C LYS A 16 13.07 -37.25 -15.55
N PHE A 17 11.80 -36.84 -15.50
CA PHE A 17 11.17 -35.84 -14.62
C PHE A 17 11.64 -34.38 -14.80
N ILE A 18 10.98 -33.69 -15.72
CA ILE A 18 10.94 -32.22 -15.69
C ILE A 18 9.94 -31.84 -14.58
N VAL A 19 10.44 -31.63 -13.37
CA VAL A 19 9.75 -30.73 -12.44
C VAL A 19 9.87 -29.35 -13.06
N ARG A 20 8.76 -28.85 -13.60
CA ARG A 20 8.67 -27.46 -14.04
C ARG A 20 8.69 -26.60 -12.77
N VAL A 21 9.89 -26.27 -12.28
CA VAL A 21 10.05 -25.21 -11.30
C VAL A 21 9.62 -23.94 -12.03
N ALA A 22 8.37 -23.52 -11.80
CA ALA A 22 7.92 -22.20 -12.20
C ALA A 22 8.98 -21.21 -11.71
N MET A 23 9.51 -20.38 -12.61
CA MET A 23 10.43 -19.31 -12.22
C MET A 23 9.76 -18.56 -11.07
N ARG A 24 10.36 -18.65 -9.87
CA ARG A 24 9.88 -17.93 -8.69
C ARG A 24 9.75 -16.48 -9.12
N HIS A 25 8.55 -15.91 -9.01
CA HIS A 25 8.39 -14.46 -9.03
C HIS A 25 9.44 -13.90 -8.06
N SER A 26 10.26 -12.96 -8.55
CA SER A 26 11.19 -12.24 -7.68
C SER A 26 10.39 -11.69 -6.49
N SER A 27 10.94 -11.79 -5.28
CA SER A 27 10.28 -11.29 -4.08
C SER A 27 9.77 -9.86 -4.32
N PRO A 28 8.51 -9.53 -3.98
CA PRO A 28 8.00 -8.18 -4.12
C PRO A 28 8.58 -7.23 -3.07
N PHE A 29 9.35 -7.76 -2.11
CA PHE A 29 10.06 -6.98 -1.10
C PHE A 29 11.34 -6.36 -1.65
N LYS A 30 11.47 -5.04 -1.49
CA LYS A 30 12.64 -4.21 -1.84
C LYS A 30 13.46 -3.80 -0.62
N ASP A 31 12.92 -3.97 0.58
CA ASP A 31 13.60 -3.67 1.85
C ASP A 31 13.42 -4.85 2.83
N ILE A 32 14.48 -5.21 3.55
CA ILE A 32 14.45 -6.26 4.57
C ILE A 32 13.43 -5.96 5.67
N ILE A 33 13.22 -4.69 6.01
CA ILE A 33 12.26 -4.32 7.04
C ILE A 33 10.84 -4.75 6.70
N ALA A 34 10.48 -4.79 5.42
CA ALA A 34 9.16 -5.22 4.99
C ALA A 34 8.97 -6.72 5.14
N VAL A 35 10.03 -7.51 4.90
CA VAL A 35 10.03 -8.95 5.17
C VAL A 35 9.81 -9.19 6.66
N GLU A 36 10.51 -8.45 7.50
CA GLU A 36 10.47 -8.60 8.95
C GLU A 36 9.15 -8.11 9.53
N ALA A 37 8.62 -6.99 9.03
CA ALA A 37 7.29 -6.49 9.37
C ALA A 37 6.20 -7.50 8.97
N TRP A 38 6.26 -8.05 7.75
CA TRP A 38 5.34 -9.10 7.32
C TRP A 38 5.41 -10.32 8.24
N ASP A 39 6.61 -10.85 8.47
CA ASP A 39 6.79 -12.05 9.28
C ASP A 39 6.32 -11.87 10.73
N ALA A 40 6.61 -10.72 11.34
CA ALA A 40 6.26 -10.40 12.72
C ALA A 40 4.76 -10.13 12.92
N TRP A 41 4.12 -9.46 11.97
CA TRP A 41 2.81 -8.83 12.21
C TRP A 41 1.65 -9.41 11.41
N PHE A 42 1.93 -9.93 10.22
CA PHE A 42 0.89 -10.20 9.21
C PHE A 42 0.90 -11.65 8.71
N ARG A 43 2.02 -12.35 8.86
CA ARG A 43 2.17 -13.72 8.40
C ARG A 43 1.37 -14.69 9.28
N TRP A 44 0.41 -15.37 8.67
CA TRP A 44 -0.48 -16.26 9.42
C TRP A 44 0.24 -17.52 9.91
N ARG A 45 0.04 -17.79 11.20
CA ARG A 45 0.49 -18.99 11.93
C ARG A 45 -0.69 -19.61 12.66
N GLU A 46 -0.75 -20.94 12.65
CA GLU A 46 -1.78 -21.70 13.35
C GLU A 46 -1.11 -22.86 14.10
N GLU A 47 -1.36 -22.96 15.41
CA GLU A 47 -0.79 -23.99 16.28
C GLU A 47 0.75 -24.12 16.17
N GLY A 48 1.44 -23.00 15.97
CA GLY A 48 2.90 -22.95 15.80
C GLY A 48 3.41 -23.26 14.39
N TYR A 49 2.52 -23.60 13.45
CA TYR A 49 2.88 -23.85 12.06
C TYR A 49 2.67 -22.62 11.18
N LEU A 50 3.63 -22.36 10.28
CA LEU A 50 3.48 -21.36 9.22
C LEU A 50 2.41 -21.81 8.22
N ARG A 51 1.34 -21.02 8.07
CA ARG A 51 0.30 -21.25 7.06
C ARG A 51 0.56 -20.46 5.79
N ASP A 52 0.92 -19.18 5.94
CA ASP A 52 1.41 -18.38 4.82
C ASP A 52 2.91 -18.63 4.62
N LEU A 53 3.29 -19.34 3.55
CA LEU A 53 4.70 -19.63 3.27
C LEU A 53 5.40 -18.45 2.57
N SER A 54 4.61 -17.62 1.90
CA SER A 54 5.03 -16.43 1.17
C SER A 54 3.99 -15.32 1.32
N ILE A 55 4.38 -14.08 1.01
CA ILE A 55 3.44 -12.94 0.98
C ILE A 55 2.31 -13.15 -0.07
N HIS A 56 2.57 -13.90 -1.14
CA HIS A 56 1.56 -14.31 -2.10
C HIS A 56 0.45 -15.16 -1.45
N ASP A 57 0.80 -16.03 -0.50
CA ASP A 57 -0.19 -16.85 0.21
C ASP A 57 -1.09 -15.98 1.08
N THR A 58 -0.53 -14.96 1.74
CA THR A 58 -1.28 -13.92 2.47
C THR A 58 -2.29 -13.23 1.54
N TRP A 59 -1.85 -12.73 0.38
CA TRP A 59 -2.73 -12.05 -0.58
C TRP A 59 -3.78 -12.96 -1.19
N SER A 60 -3.40 -14.19 -1.55
CA SER A 60 -4.33 -15.18 -2.09
C SER A 60 -5.40 -15.58 -1.09
N ARG A 61 -5.02 -15.75 0.19
CA ARG A 61 -5.97 -16.04 1.28
C ARG A 61 -7.00 -14.92 1.44
N ILE A 62 -6.55 -13.67 1.47
CA ILE A 62 -7.41 -12.49 1.64
C ILE A 62 -8.35 -12.34 0.44
N ALA A 63 -7.78 -12.35 -0.78
CA ALA A 63 -8.55 -12.17 -2.02
C ALA A 63 -9.61 -13.26 -2.19
N ARG A 64 -9.25 -14.52 -1.90
CA ARG A 64 -10.19 -15.65 -1.95
C ARG A 64 -11.33 -15.47 -0.96
N LEU A 65 -11.05 -15.10 0.28
CA LEU A 65 -12.11 -14.89 1.26
C LEU A 65 -13.08 -13.79 0.79
N LEU A 66 -12.55 -12.61 0.43
CA LEU A 66 -13.37 -11.47 0.04
C LEU A 66 -14.18 -11.73 -1.25
N SER A 67 -13.69 -12.60 -2.13
CA SER A 67 -14.42 -13.01 -3.33
C SER A 67 -15.68 -13.83 -3.05
N THR A 68 -15.84 -14.38 -1.83
CA THR A 68 -17.04 -15.18 -1.49
C THR A 68 -18.30 -14.33 -1.32
N ALA A 69 -18.15 -13.01 -1.12
CA ALA A 69 -19.25 -12.05 -1.13
C ALA A 69 -19.72 -11.69 -2.55
N GLU A 70 -19.00 -12.11 -3.60
CA GLU A 70 -19.33 -11.81 -4.98
C GLU A 70 -20.30 -12.84 -5.60
N PRO A 71 -21.10 -12.42 -6.60
CA PRO A 71 -21.75 -13.35 -7.52
C PRO A 71 -20.74 -14.32 -8.15
N ARG A 72 -21.15 -15.58 -8.35
CA ARG A 72 -20.27 -16.67 -8.81
C ARG A 72 -19.53 -16.39 -10.11
N ASP A 73 -20.15 -15.63 -11.02
CA ASP A 73 -19.59 -15.23 -12.32
C ASP A 73 -18.57 -14.09 -12.22
N GLN A 74 -18.57 -13.34 -11.12
CA GLN A 74 -17.68 -12.19 -10.88
C GLN A 74 -16.54 -12.50 -9.90
N ALA A 75 -16.74 -13.47 -8.99
CA ALA A 75 -15.80 -13.82 -7.92
C ALA A 75 -14.36 -14.03 -8.41
N ALA A 76 -14.17 -14.80 -9.48
CA ALA A 76 -12.83 -15.09 -10.01
C ALA A 76 -12.14 -13.85 -10.62
N ALA A 77 -12.91 -12.91 -11.20
CA ALA A 77 -12.35 -11.67 -11.73
C ALA A 77 -11.96 -10.71 -10.61
N PHE A 78 -12.80 -10.62 -9.57
CA PHE A 78 -12.51 -9.85 -8.36
C PHE A 78 -11.26 -10.40 -7.64
N GLU A 79 -11.18 -11.70 -7.40
CA GLU A 79 -10.03 -12.36 -6.75
C GLU A 79 -8.72 -12.02 -7.48
N ARG A 80 -8.70 -12.12 -8.82
CA ARG A 80 -7.51 -11.77 -9.62
C ARG A 80 -7.10 -10.31 -9.46
N ARG A 81 -8.05 -9.38 -9.53
CA ARG A 81 -7.79 -7.94 -9.37
C ARG A 81 -7.23 -7.62 -7.99
N MET A 82 -7.76 -8.26 -6.95
CA MET A 82 -7.27 -8.12 -5.58
C MET A 82 -5.84 -8.63 -5.42
N ILE A 83 -5.53 -9.83 -5.94
CA ILE A 83 -4.17 -10.36 -5.90
C ILE A 83 -3.21 -9.42 -6.64
N GLU A 84 -3.55 -8.98 -7.84
CA GLU A 84 -2.71 -8.08 -8.63
C GLU A 84 -2.45 -6.75 -7.92
N ALA A 85 -3.48 -6.13 -7.35
CA ALA A 85 -3.36 -4.87 -6.63
C ALA A 85 -2.53 -5.00 -5.34
N SER A 86 -2.66 -6.10 -4.61
CA SER A 86 -1.88 -6.33 -3.38
C SER A 86 -0.44 -6.77 -3.65
N GLU A 87 -0.20 -7.61 -4.66
CA GLU A 87 1.16 -8.03 -5.05
C GLU A 87 2.01 -6.90 -5.61
N SER A 88 1.37 -5.95 -6.30
CA SER A 88 2.02 -4.72 -6.79
C SER A 88 2.18 -3.64 -5.72
N TRP A 89 1.77 -3.92 -4.47
CA TRP A 89 1.70 -2.97 -3.36
C TRP A 89 0.79 -1.76 -3.62
N ARG A 90 -0.09 -1.81 -4.62
CA ARG A 90 -1.01 -0.72 -4.99
C ARG A 90 -2.14 -0.56 -3.98
N LEU A 91 -2.63 -1.67 -3.41
CA LEU A 91 -3.72 -1.69 -2.43
C LEU A 91 -3.38 -2.53 -1.20
N LEU A 92 -3.40 -1.88 -0.04
CA LEU A 92 -3.20 -2.48 1.27
C LEU A 92 -4.47 -2.29 2.10
N LEU A 93 -5.03 -3.38 2.62
CA LEU A 93 -6.25 -3.34 3.42
C LEU A 93 -5.93 -3.10 4.91
N ASP A 94 -6.99 -2.88 5.69
CA ASP A 94 -6.97 -2.81 7.15
C ASP A 94 -6.11 -3.95 7.76
N GLU A 95 -5.28 -3.62 8.75
CA GLU A 95 -4.43 -4.60 9.44
C GLU A 95 -5.25 -5.80 9.94
N ARG A 96 -6.47 -5.56 10.43
CA ARG A 96 -7.37 -6.61 10.93
C ARG A 96 -7.76 -7.58 9.82
N ILE A 97 -8.04 -7.07 8.62
CA ILE A 97 -8.36 -7.90 7.45
C ILE A 97 -7.11 -8.70 7.04
N ILE A 98 -5.94 -8.04 6.94
CA ILE A 98 -4.71 -8.73 6.52
C ILE A 98 -4.39 -9.91 7.44
N VAL A 99 -4.50 -9.70 8.76
CA VAL A 99 -4.19 -10.70 9.78
C VAL A 99 -5.22 -11.83 9.82
N SER A 100 -6.52 -11.52 9.75
CA SER A 100 -7.57 -12.49 10.13
C SER A 100 -8.40 -13.05 8.97
N ALA A 101 -8.41 -12.43 7.79
CA ALA A 101 -9.21 -12.90 6.65
C ALA A 101 -8.80 -14.32 6.21
N GLY A 102 -9.76 -15.24 6.05
CA GLY A 102 -9.49 -16.62 5.62
C GLY A 102 -8.77 -17.47 6.65
N THR A 103 -8.63 -16.98 7.89
CA THR A 103 -8.19 -17.77 9.05
C THR A 103 -9.40 -18.35 9.78
N ALA A 104 -9.17 -19.16 10.83
CA ALA A 104 -10.26 -19.75 11.62
C ALA A 104 -11.13 -18.72 12.37
N LYS A 105 -10.65 -17.48 12.56
CA LYS A 105 -11.34 -16.42 13.32
C LYS A 105 -11.19 -15.06 12.61
N PRO A 106 -11.97 -14.78 11.55
CA PRO A 106 -12.06 -13.42 11.01
C PRO A 106 -12.56 -12.47 12.11
N ASP A 107 -11.85 -11.36 12.32
CA ASP A 107 -12.16 -10.39 13.38
C ASP A 107 -11.96 -8.96 12.87
N TRP A 108 -13.05 -8.34 12.42
CA TRP A 108 -13.09 -6.93 12.04
C TRP A 108 -14.52 -6.39 12.19
N PRO A 109 -14.68 -5.06 12.39
CA PRO A 109 -16.00 -4.46 12.53
C PRO A 109 -16.77 -4.44 11.21
N GLY A 110 -18.09 -4.36 11.29
CA GLY A 110 -18.96 -4.16 10.13
C GLY A 110 -18.89 -2.76 9.51
N ASP A 111 -18.32 -1.75 10.18
CA ASP A 111 -18.26 -0.37 9.69
C ASP A 111 -16.91 0.28 10.03
N GLY A 112 -16.51 1.30 9.25
CA GLY A 112 -15.28 2.06 9.49
C GLY A 112 -13.99 1.30 9.19
N LEU A 113 -14.03 0.32 8.28
CA LEU A 113 -12.83 -0.38 7.80
C LEU A 113 -11.95 0.55 6.94
N ALA A 114 -10.64 0.32 6.99
CA ALA A 114 -9.66 1.13 6.29
C ALA A 114 -8.98 0.41 5.13
N ALA A 115 -8.50 1.17 4.16
CA ALA A 115 -7.55 0.72 3.16
C ALA A 115 -6.65 1.89 2.76
N VAL A 116 -5.45 1.60 2.28
CA VAL A 116 -4.52 2.62 1.81
C VAL A 116 -3.95 2.25 0.45
N LEU A 117 -3.87 3.26 -0.42
CA LEU A 117 -3.21 3.14 -1.71
C LEU A 117 -1.78 3.66 -1.60
N ASN A 118 -0.82 2.94 -2.18
CA ASN A 118 0.57 3.38 -2.24
C ASN A 118 0.80 4.23 -3.51
N ALA A 119 0.82 5.56 -3.38
CA ALA A 119 1.02 6.47 -4.52
C ALA A 119 2.31 6.17 -5.30
N ALA A 120 3.39 5.78 -4.63
CA ALA A 120 4.67 5.51 -5.28
C ALA A 120 4.63 4.31 -6.24
N SER A 121 3.66 3.40 -6.09
CA SER A 121 3.46 2.25 -6.99
C SER A 121 2.73 2.59 -8.30
N PHE A 122 2.29 3.84 -8.45
CA PHE A 122 1.65 4.38 -9.67
C PHE A 122 2.55 5.37 -10.42
N VAL A 123 3.82 5.52 -10.02
CA VAL A 123 4.79 6.30 -10.78
C VAL A 123 5.44 5.43 -11.84
N CYS A 124 5.30 5.83 -13.10
CA CYS A 124 6.02 5.27 -14.23
C CYS A 124 7.38 5.96 -14.39
N ALA A 125 8.37 5.20 -14.89
CA ALA A 125 9.72 5.69 -15.21
C ALA A 125 10.34 6.59 -14.12
N PRO A 126 10.39 6.14 -12.85
CA PRO A 126 10.82 6.97 -11.72
C PRO A 126 12.24 7.51 -11.90
N TYR A 127 12.46 8.76 -11.48
CA TYR A 127 13.72 9.51 -11.59
C TYR A 127 14.21 9.80 -13.01
N SER A 128 13.34 9.66 -14.00
CA SER A 128 13.62 10.05 -15.39
C SER A 128 12.86 11.32 -15.78
N ASP A 129 13.17 11.86 -16.94
CA ASP A 129 12.43 13.00 -17.52
C ASP A 129 11.01 12.59 -17.99
N ASP A 130 10.79 11.30 -18.22
CA ASP A 130 9.50 10.71 -18.59
C ASP A 130 8.67 10.28 -17.37
N ALA A 131 9.12 10.61 -16.15
CA ALA A 131 8.46 10.21 -14.91
C ALA A 131 7.04 10.81 -14.84
N CYS A 132 6.04 9.95 -14.68
CA CYS A 132 4.64 10.39 -14.61
C CYS A 132 3.83 9.55 -13.63
N PHE A 133 2.72 10.10 -13.15
CA PHE A 133 1.79 9.42 -12.26
C PHE A 133 0.56 8.94 -13.03
N GLU A 134 0.22 7.66 -12.87
CA GLU A 134 -0.91 7.01 -13.54
C GLU A 134 -2.23 7.23 -12.78
N HIS A 135 -2.87 8.39 -12.98
CA HIS A 135 -4.13 8.76 -12.30
C HIS A 135 -5.28 7.78 -12.54
N GLU A 136 -5.48 7.32 -13.78
CA GLU A 136 -6.57 6.42 -14.13
C GLU A 136 -6.44 5.04 -13.45
N PRO A 137 -5.28 4.35 -13.51
CA PRO A 137 -5.03 3.17 -12.70
C PRO A 137 -5.20 3.41 -11.19
N PHE A 138 -4.78 4.57 -10.67
CA PHE A 138 -4.96 4.92 -9.26
C PHE A 138 -6.45 5.02 -8.87
N GLU A 139 -7.26 5.67 -9.70
CA GLU A 139 -8.72 5.75 -9.54
C GLU A 139 -9.38 4.37 -9.56
N ALA A 140 -8.95 3.50 -10.48
CA ALA A 140 -9.48 2.13 -10.59
C ALA A 140 -9.16 1.28 -9.34
N VAL A 141 -7.99 1.46 -8.73
CA VAL A 141 -7.62 0.79 -7.49
C VAL A 141 -8.36 1.38 -6.29
N ALA A 142 -8.63 2.69 -6.27
CA ALA A 142 -9.44 3.31 -5.22
C ALA A 142 -10.89 2.78 -5.26
N ALA A 143 -11.46 2.61 -6.45
CA ALA A 143 -12.75 1.94 -6.63
C ALA A 143 -12.72 0.47 -6.16
N LEU A 144 -11.63 -0.25 -6.43
CA LEU A 144 -11.43 -1.62 -5.95
C LEU A 144 -11.32 -1.68 -4.42
N ALA A 145 -10.69 -0.68 -3.79
CA ALA A 145 -10.61 -0.58 -2.33
C ALA A 145 -12.01 -0.47 -1.70
N VAL A 146 -12.89 0.38 -2.26
CA VAL A 146 -14.29 0.46 -1.82
C VAL A 146 -14.99 -0.88 -1.94
N HIS A 147 -14.85 -1.54 -3.09
CA HIS A 147 -15.46 -2.85 -3.34
C HIS A 147 -14.97 -3.91 -2.34
N ALA A 148 -13.66 -3.98 -2.09
CA ALA A 148 -13.07 -4.92 -1.15
C ALA A 148 -13.53 -4.69 0.30
N LEU A 149 -13.64 -3.43 0.72
CA LEU A 149 -14.11 -3.13 2.07
C LEU A 149 -15.62 -3.33 2.23
N ASP A 150 -16.44 -3.02 1.21
CA ASP A 150 -17.88 -3.34 1.22
C ASP A 150 -18.09 -4.86 1.35
N ASN A 151 -17.28 -5.68 0.66
CA ASN A 151 -17.28 -7.14 0.86
C ASN A 151 -16.96 -7.51 2.30
N ALA A 152 -15.89 -6.95 2.87
CA ALA A 152 -15.51 -7.25 4.25
C ALA A 152 -16.61 -6.85 5.25
N CYS A 153 -17.25 -5.70 5.07
CA CYS A 153 -18.38 -5.24 5.87
C CYS A 153 -19.57 -6.21 5.80
N CYS A 154 -19.98 -6.61 4.59
CA CYS A 154 -21.06 -7.59 4.41
C CYS A 154 -20.79 -8.94 5.10
N MET A 155 -19.52 -9.35 5.16
CA MET A 155 -19.12 -10.60 5.83
C MET A 155 -19.12 -10.50 7.36
N ALA A 156 -18.90 -9.31 7.91
CA ALA A 156 -18.92 -9.05 9.35
C ALA A 156 -20.35 -8.90 9.90
N ASP A 157 -21.30 -8.40 9.10
CA ASP A 157 -22.69 -8.15 9.52
C ASP A 157 -23.59 -9.41 9.47
N GLN A 158 -23.11 -10.55 9.98
CA GLN A 158 -23.89 -11.79 10.04
C GLN A 158 -25.09 -11.72 11.01
N SER A 159 -25.21 -10.62 11.79
CA SER A 159 -26.27 -10.42 12.78
C SER A 159 -27.37 -9.43 12.34
N GLY A 160 -27.27 -8.85 11.13
CA GLY A 160 -28.32 -8.02 10.51
C GLY A 160 -28.63 -6.72 11.25
N GLY A 161 -27.63 -6.06 11.84
CA GLY A 161 -27.86 -5.00 12.81
C GLY A 161 -27.62 -3.57 12.33
N GLN A 162 -26.70 -3.33 11.40
CA GLN A 162 -26.25 -1.96 11.14
C GLN A 162 -25.73 -1.74 9.71
N ALA A 163 -26.29 -0.74 9.03
CA ALA A 163 -25.81 -0.31 7.72
C ALA A 163 -24.35 0.16 7.83
N HIS A 164 -23.46 -0.43 7.03
CA HIS A 164 -22.06 -0.05 6.93
C HIS A 164 -21.91 1.14 5.98
N THR A 165 -21.84 2.33 6.56
CA THR A 165 -21.94 3.60 5.81
C THR A 165 -20.62 4.36 5.73
N HIS A 166 -19.59 3.92 6.45
CA HIS A 166 -18.31 4.60 6.58
C HIS A 166 -17.16 3.70 6.15
N LEU A 167 -16.39 4.16 5.17
CA LEU A 167 -15.08 3.62 4.83
C LEU A 167 -13.99 4.65 5.08
N ARG A 168 -12.77 4.16 5.29
CA ARG A 168 -11.59 4.96 5.63
C ARG A 168 -10.47 4.68 4.64
N ILE A 169 -10.63 5.15 3.40
CA ILE A 169 -9.69 4.90 2.31
C ILE A 169 -8.74 6.08 2.17
N GLY A 170 -7.45 5.81 2.27
CA GLY A 170 -6.39 6.82 2.24
C GLY A 170 -5.31 6.56 1.20
N VAL A 171 -4.30 7.42 1.25
CA VAL A 171 -3.09 7.30 0.45
C VAL A 171 -1.86 7.35 1.37
N MET A 172 -0.84 6.59 0.99
CA MET A 172 0.50 6.64 1.57
C MET A 172 1.57 6.62 0.48
N GLY A 173 2.84 6.84 0.85
CA GLY A 173 3.93 6.93 -0.11
C GLY A 173 3.85 8.16 -1.02
N LEU A 174 3.14 9.23 -0.59
CA LEU A 174 3.00 10.44 -1.38
C LEU A 174 4.36 11.15 -1.56
N ALA A 175 5.14 11.28 -0.49
CA ALA A 175 6.46 11.87 -0.57
C ALA A 175 7.44 11.02 -1.40
N ASP A 176 7.29 9.69 -1.39
CA ASP A 176 8.06 8.81 -2.29
C ASP A 176 7.67 9.04 -3.76
N ALA A 177 6.38 9.18 -4.07
CA ALA A 177 5.93 9.48 -5.41
C ALA A 177 6.46 10.84 -5.90
N MET A 178 6.39 11.87 -5.04
CA MET A 178 6.96 13.18 -5.32
C MET A 178 8.46 13.12 -5.61
N ALA A 179 9.20 12.38 -4.79
CA ALA A 179 10.62 12.11 -5.00
C ALA A 179 10.90 11.46 -6.36
N MET A 180 10.12 10.44 -6.74
CA MET A 180 10.25 9.76 -8.03
C MET A 180 9.92 10.64 -9.23
N LEU A 181 9.02 11.60 -9.05
CA LEU A 181 8.66 12.63 -10.03
C LEU A 181 9.60 13.86 -9.97
N GLN A 182 10.59 13.84 -9.08
CA GLN A 182 11.54 14.94 -8.89
C GLN A 182 10.86 16.26 -8.48
N LEU A 183 9.77 16.16 -7.70
CA LEU A 183 9.00 17.29 -7.17
C LEU A 183 9.38 17.51 -5.70
N PRO A 184 9.97 18.67 -5.32
CA PRO A 184 10.23 18.96 -3.92
C PRO A 184 8.94 19.05 -3.11
N TYR A 185 8.95 18.50 -1.89
CA TYR A 185 7.79 18.40 -0.99
C TYR A 185 7.15 19.77 -0.69
N ASP A 186 7.97 20.79 -0.47
CA ASP A 186 7.55 22.17 -0.15
C ASP A 186 7.26 23.03 -1.39
N SER A 187 7.38 22.48 -2.60
CA SER A 187 7.18 23.23 -3.83
C SER A 187 5.71 23.41 -4.18
N ALA A 188 5.40 24.46 -4.95
CA ALA A 188 4.05 24.68 -5.47
C ALA A 188 3.62 23.55 -6.43
N ALA A 189 4.55 22.97 -7.19
CA ALA A 189 4.27 21.84 -8.07
C ALA A 189 3.96 20.58 -7.26
N GLY A 190 4.73 20.33 -6.19
CA GLY A 190 4.48 19.23 -5.27
C GLY A 190 3.11 19.30 -4.58
N ARG A 191 2.70 20.49 -4.12
CA ARG A 191 1.35 20.70 -3.56
C ARG A 191 0.23 20.49 -4.58
N ARG A 192 0.42 20.91 -5.84
CA ARG A 192 -0.54 20.63 -6.92
C ARG A 192 -0.66 19.13 -7.18
N PHE A 193 0.46 18.42 -7.26
CA PHE A 193 0.47 16.98 -7.40
C PHE A 193 -0.28 16.28 -6.24
N ALA A 194 -0.01 16.68 -4.99
CA ALA A 194 -0.71 16.17 -3.81
C ALA A 194 -2.24 16.39 -3.90
N HIS A 195 -2.67 17.59 -4.29
CA HIS A 195 -4.07 17.91 -4.57
C HIS A 195 -4.67 16.96 -5.63
N ASP A 196 -3.98 16.75 -6.74
CA ASP A 196 -4.49 15.93 -7.85
C ASP A 196 -4.57 14.44 -7.47
N VAL A 197 -3.63 13.93 -6.66
CA VAL A 197 -3.71 12.59 -6.08
C VAL A 197 -4.92 12.46 -5.13
N ALA A 198 -5.15 13.45 -4.26
CA ALA A 198 -6.31 13.45 -3.36
C ALA A 198 -7.63 13.47 -4.15
N ARG A 199 -7.68 14.25 -5.23
CA ARG A 199 -8.81 14.29 -6.15
C ARG A 199 -9.05 12.91 -6.80
N SER A 200 -8.03 12.29 -7.38
CA SER A 200 -8.16 10.96 -7.98
C SER A 200 -8.58 9.90 -6.95
N LEU A 201 -8.07 9.95 -5.71
CA LEU A 201 -8.51 9.06 -4.64
C LEU A 201 -10.02 9.18 -4.40
N ALA A 202 -10.50 10.42 -4.25
CA ALA A 202 -11.90 10.70 -3.98
C ALA A 202 -12.81 10.28 -5.15
N ILE A 203 -12.42 10.56 -6.40
CA ILE A 203 -13.18 10.19 -7.59
C ILE A 203 -13.27 8.67 -7.72
N GLY A 204 -12.16 7.95 -7.58
CA GLY A 204 -12.15 6.50 -7.61
C GLY A 204 -13.03 5.90 -6.51
N CYS A 205 -12.98 6.43 -5.29
CA CYS A 205 -13.86 6.00 -4.20
C CYS A 205 -15.35 6.28 -4.50
N LEU A 206 -15.67 7.43 -5.09
CA LEU A 206 -17.04 7.75 -5.52
C LEU A 206 -17.56 6.77 -6.57
N HIS A 207 -16.74 6.44 -7.58
CA HIS A 207 -17.07 5.43 -8.58
C HIS A 207 -17.30 4.05 -7.93
N GLY A 208 -16.44 3.63 -7.00
CA GLY A 208 -16.63 2.40 -6.25
C GLY A 208 -17.94 2.38 -5.45
N SER A 209 -18.25 3.48 -4.76
CA SER A 209 -19.47 3.60 -3.94
C SER A 209 -20.75 3.61 -4.77
N LEU A 210 -20.75 4.32 -5.91
CA LEU A 210 -21.83 4.30 -6.90
C LEU A 210 -22.01 2.89 -7.48
N ARG A 211 -20.91 2.20 -7.81
CA ARG A 211 -20.95 0.84 -8.32
C ARG A 211 -21.59 -0.12 -7.33
N MET A 212 -21.19 -0.07 -6.06
CA MET A 212 -21.78 -0.91 -5.01
C MET A 212 -23.26 -0.57 -4.77
N ALA A 213 -23.67 0.69 -4.88
CA ALA A 213 -25.09 1.07 -4.83
C ALA A 213 -25.89 0.44 -5.97
N CYS A 214 -25.34 0.42 -7.19
CA CYS A 214 -25.99 -0.20 -8.34
C CYS A 214 -26.06 -1.74 -8.22
N ASP A 215 -24.99 -2.36 -7.73
CA ASP A 215 -24.86 -3.82 -7.68
C ASP A 215 -25.62 -4.42 -6.47
N ARG A 216 -25.68 -3.72 -5.33
CA ARG A 216 -26.18 -4.27 -4.05
C ARG A 216 -27.35 -3.51 -3.43
N GLY A 217 -27.60 -2.26 -3.81
CA GLY A 217 -28.67 -1.43 -3.22
C GLY A 217 -28.26 -0.72 -1.92
N ASP A 218 -29.23 -0.55 -1.01
CA ASP A 218 -29.25 0.36 0.17
C ASP A 218 -28.47 1.67 -0.02
N ALA A 219 -28.73 2.33 -1.15
CA ALA A 219 -28.07 3.56 -1.50
C ALA A 219 -28.62 4.74 -0.69
N HIS A 220 -27.73 5.66 -0.34
CA HIS A 220 -28.06 6.94 0.23
C HIS A 220 -28.23 7.99 -0.86
N SER A 221 -29.23 8.85 -0.69
CA SER A 221 -29.38 10.05 -1.52
C SER A 221 -28.15 10.96 -1.37
N LEU A 222 -27.83 11.72 -2.41
CA LEU A 222 -26.70 12.66 -2.36
C LEU A 222 -26.80 13.68 -1.21
N SER A 223 -28.02 14.10 -0.85
CA SER A 223 -28.27 15.00 0.29
C SER A 223 -27.90 14.39 1.65
N ALA A 224 -27.87 13.06 1.76
CA ALA A 224 -27.38 12.36 2.95
C ALA A 224 -25.85 12.19 2.95
N CYS A 225 -25.16 12.69 1.92
CA CYS A 225 -23.71 12.56 1.70
C CYS A 225 -23.07 13.95 1.43
N PRO A 226 -23.10 14.89 2.39
CA PRO A 226 -22.71 16.28 2.15
C PRO A 226 -21.24 16.45 1.73
N ALA A 227 -20.34 15.62 2.25
CA ALA A 227 -18.92 15.66 1.88
C ALA A 227 -18.70 15.31 0.40
N GLN A 228 -19.43 14.32 -0.10
CA GLN A 228 -19.40 13.86 -1.49
C GLN A 228 -20.11 14.85 -2.41
N GLN A 229 -21.23 15.44 -1.95
CA GLN A 229 -21.94 16.47 -2.69
C GLN A 229 -21.03 17.65 -3.04
N HIS A 230 -20.21 18.12 -2.09
CA HIS A 230 -19.26 19.19 -2.37
C HIS A 230 -18.24 18.80 -3.45
N LYS A 231 -17.66 17.59 -3.35
CA LYS A 231 -16.65 17.07 -4.30
C LYS A 231 -17.19 16.90 -5.72
N LEU A 232 -18.46 16.51 -5.85
CA LEU A 232 -19.13 16.30 -7.14
C LEU A 232 -19.44 17.60 -7.88
N GLN A 233 -19.51 18.75 -7.21
CA GLN A 233 -19.73 20.05 -7.86
C GLN A 233 -18.60 20.41 -8.84
N ALA A 234 -17.40 19.87 -8.64
CA ALA A 234 -16.24 20.08 -9.49
C ALA A 234 -16.03 18.95 -10.54
N GLN A 235 -16.97 18.01 -10.69
CA GLN A 235 -16.85 16.84 -11.57
C GLN A 235 -17.70 16.95 -12.86
N PRO A 236 -17.41 16.11 -13.88
CA PRO A 236 -18.25 16.03 -15.06
C PRO A 236 -19.71 15.78 -14.71
N ALA A 237 -20.61 16.44 -15.44
CA ALA A 237 -22.05 16.38 -15.20
C ALA A 237 -22.62 14.95 -15.26
N GLU A 238 -21.94 14.01 -15.91
CA GLU A 238 -22.33 12.60 -16.00
C GLU A 238 -22.27 11.89 -14.66
N LEU A 239 -21.13 11.95 -13.95
CA LEU A 239 -20.99 11.34 -12.63
C LEU A 239 -22.02 11.89 -11.63
N LEU A 240 -22.26 13.21 -11.67
CA LEU A 240 -23.28 13.83 -10.82
C LEU A 240 -24.68 13.29 -11.14
N ARG A 241 -25.04 13.13 -12.42
CA ARG A 241 -26.34 12.57 -12.82
C ARG A 241 -26.49 11.12 -12.36
N ASP A 242 -25.46 10.31 -12.50
CA ASP A 242 -25.51 8.91 -12.09
C ASP A 242 -25.66 8.77 -10.58
N VAL A 243 -24.91 9.56 -9.80
CA VAL A 243 -25.06 9.62 -8.34
C VAL A 243 -26.43 10.13 -7.93
N GLN A 244 -27.00 11.11 -8.63
CA GLN A 244 -28.37 11.58 -8.36
C GLN A 244 -29.42 10.50 -8.65
N ARG A 245 -29.20 9.66 -9.65
CA ARG A 245 -30.12 8.60 -10.07
C ARG A 245 -30.04 7.36 -9.18
N HIS A 246 -28.83 6.95 -8.81
CA HIS A 246 -28.58 5.66 -8.17
C HIS A 246 -28.19 5.79 -6.69
N GLY A 247 -27.82 6.98 -6.23
CA GLY A 247 -27.30 7.20 -4.89
C GLY A 247 -25.87 6.68 -4.69
N LEU A 248 -25.42 6.70 -3.44
CA LEU A 248 -24.11 6.19 -3.02
C LEU A 248 -24.28 5.13 -1.94
N ARG A 249 -23.49 4.06 -2.00
CA ARG A 249 -23.53 2.99 -0.99
C ARG A 249 -23.03 3.47 0.39
N HIS A 250 -22.07 4.39 0.39
CA HIS A 250 -21.38 4.86 1.60
C HIS A 250 -21.52 6.37 1.75
N GLN A 251 -21.73 6.82 2.99
CA GLN A 251 -21.83 8.23 3.38
C GLN A 251 -20.49 8.91 3.58
N ARG A 252 -19.43 8.18 3.94
CA ARG A 252 -18.04 8.67 4.03
C ARG A 252 -17.07 7.61 3.52
N LEU A 253 -16.02 8.05 2.85
CA LEU A 253 -15.14 7.18 2.07
C LEU A 253 -13.65 7.42 2.35
N THR A 254 -13.24 8.68 2.52
CA THR A 254 -11.83 9.08 2.39
C THR A 254 -11.26 9.65 3.68
N THR A 255 -10.16 9.08 4.15
CA THR A 255 -9.37 9.59 5.29
C THR A 255 -7.88 9.45 5.00
N ILE A 256 -7.04 10.31 5.59
CA ILE A 256 -5.59 10.15 5.54
C ILE A 256 -5.08 10.20 6.97
N GLU A 257 -4.58 9.06 7.43
CA GLU A 257 -4.10 8.85 8.79
C GLU A 257 -2.86 7.96 8.77
N PRO A 258 -1.99 8.05 9.81
CA PRO A 258 -0.83 7.18 9.92
C PRO A 258 -1.21 5.70 10.01
N GLN A 259 -0.57 4.88 9.19
CA GLN A 259 -0.72 3.43 9.13
C GLN A 259 0.68 2.79 9.13
N ARG A 260 1.46 3.09 10.18
CA ARG A 260 2.91 2.84 10.23
C ARG A 260 3.30 1.39 9.93
N ARG A 261 2.58 0.40 10.45
CA ARG A 261 2.91 -1.02 10.20
C ARG A 261 2.65 -1.40 8.74
N ILE A 262 1.60 -0.85 8.13
CA ILE A 262 1.31 -1.01 6.71
C ILE A 262 2.38 -0.33 5.85
N ALA A 263 2.82 0.88 6.21
CA ALA A 263 3.90 1.58 5.51
C ALA A 263 5.20 0.77 5.52
N LEU A 264 5.53 0.14 6.66
CA LEU A 264 6.69 -0.75 6.79
C LEU A 264 6.54 -2.02 5.96
N LEU A 265 5.37 -2.67 6.02
CA LEU A 265 5.02 -3.82 5.18
C LEU A 265 5.17 -3.50 3.69
N ALA A 266 4.75 -2.30 3.27
CA ALA A 266 4.84 -1.83 1.90
C ALA A 266 6.23 -1.26 1.54
N ASN A 267 7.31 -1.90 2.01
CA ASN A 267 8.70 -1.53 1.72
C ASN A 267 9.18 -0.22 2.33
N ASN A 268 8.67 0.12 3.52
CA ASN A 268 8.99 1.36 4.23
C ASN A 268 8.80 2.60 3.35
N ILE A 269 7.64 2.68 2.71
CA ILE A 269 7.16 3.92 2.12
C ILE A 269 6.85 4.95 3.22
N ALA A 270 6.83 6.22 2.83
CA ALA A 270 6.37 7.32 3.66
C ALA A 270 4.96 7.04 4.16
N ASP A 271 4.76 7.24 5.45
CA ASP A 271 3.46 7.01 6.08
C ASP A 271 2.54 8.21 5.82
N ALA A 272 1.25 7.96 5.61
CA ALA A 272 0.27 8.98 5.24
C ALA A 272 0.81 9.93 4.14
N VAL A 273 0.77 11.24 4.40
CA VAL A 273 1.32 12.27 3.50
C VAL A 273 2.56 12.94 4.08
N ASP A 274 3.22 12.27 5.02
CA ASP A 274 4.38 12.81 5.71
C ASP A 274 5.59 12.88 4.77
N PRO A 275 6.48 13.87 4.97
CA PRO A 275 7.72 13.98 4.20
C PRO A 275 8.62 12.77 4.41
N LEU A 276 9.56 12.55 3.49
CA LEU A 276 10.56 11.50 3.65
C LEU A 276 11.40 11.77 4.91
N LEU A 277 11.54 10.74 5.75
CA LEU A 277 12.32 10.82 6.98
C LEU A 277 13.79 10.48 6.72
N ALA A 278 14.67 11.06 7.53
CA ALA A 278 16.12 10.98 7.37
C ALA A 278 16.67 9.55 7.22
N HIS A 279 17.80 9.45 6.51
CA HIS A 279 18.46 8.19 6.19
C HIS A 279 18.88 7.41 7.45
N GLY A 280 18.72 6.09 7.42
CA GLY A 280 19.22 5.21 8.48
C GLY A 280 18.35 5.22 9.74
N TYR A 281 17.05 5.54 9.61
CA TYR A 281 16.13 5.40 10.72
C TYR A 281 16.05 3.94 11.17
N ALA A 282 16.28 3.73 12.45
CA ALA A 282 16.07 2.44 13.08
C ALA A 282 14.59 2.29 13.41
N HIS A 283 13.99 1.25 12.86
CA HIS A 283 12.62 0.87 13.16
C HIS A 283 12.63 -0.33 14.10
N THR A 284 11.82 -0.23 15.14
CA THR A 284 11.61 -1.33 16.07
C THR A 284 10.49 -2.24 15.54
N ILE A 285 10.84 -3.48 15.21
CA ILE A 285 9.89 -4.55 14.93
C ILE A 285 9.82 -5.43 16.17
N ALA A 286 8.64 -5.50 16.78
CA ALA A 286 8.37 -6.40 17.90
C ALA A 286 7.36 -7.47 17.48
N ASP A 287 7.68 -8.72 17.77
CA ASP A 287 6.75 -9.85 17.72
C ASP A 287 6.50 -10.38 19.15
N ALA A 288 5.77 -11.50 19.27
CA ALA A 288 5.41 -12.07 20.56
C ALA A 288 6.61 -12.52 21.42
N TYR A 289 7.80 -12.69 20.84
CA TYR A 289 8.97 -13.28 21.49
C TYR A 289 10.22 -12.40 21.40
N THR A 290 10.34 -11.56 20.39
CA THR A 290 11.55 -10.79 20.10
C THR A 290 11.25 -9.34 19.76
N THR A 291 12.23 -8.47 20.05
CA THR A 291 12.24 -7.09 19.58
C THR A 291 13.54 -6.88 18.81
N ARG A 292 13.42 -6.38 17.58
CA ARG A 292 14.52 -6.21 16.65
C ARG A 292 14.54 -4.76 16.16
N SER A 293 15.73 -4.20 16.02
CA SER A 293 15.95 -2.86 15.46
C SER A 293 16.53 -3.01 14.06
N ILE A 294 15.83 -2.50 13.06
CA ILE A 294 16.20 -2.64 11.65
C ILE A 294 16.37 -1.25 11.06
N CYS A 295 17.53 -1.00 10.48
CA CYS A 295 17.80 0.24 9.76
C CYS A 295 17.22 0.14 8.35
N SER A 296 16.41 1.11 7.97
CA SER A 296 15.94 1.25 6.59
C SER A 296 16.22 2.66 6.09
N SER A 297 16.48 2.75 4.78
CA SER A 297 16.65 4.03 4.09
C SER A 297 15.33 4.62 3.61
N GLY A 298 14.24 3.83 3.60
CA GLY A 298 12.98 4.20 2.96
C GLY A 298 12.91 3.83 1.48
N TYR A 299 11.68 3.72 0.97
CA TYR A 299 11.37 3.19 -0.35
C TYR A 299 12.01 3.97 -1.51
N ALA A 300 11.81 5.28 -1.59
CA ALA A 300 12.38 6.12 -2.65
C ALA A 300 13.91 6.00 -2.74
N ILE A 301 14.61 6.05 -1.60
CA ILE A 301 16.08 5.95 -1.58
C ILE A 301 16.54 4.56 -2.06
N ASN A 302 15.90 3.50 -1.58
CA ASN A 302 16.24 2.13 -2.00
C ASN A 302 15.98 1.93 -3.49
N LEU A 303 14.89 2.50 -4.03
CA LEU A 303 14.60 2.43 -5.45
C LEU A 303 15.62 3.22 -6.28
N ALA A 304 15.97 4.44 -5.87
CA ALA A 304 16.98 5.25 -6.55
C ALA A 304 18.36 4.57 -6.56
N LYS A 305 18.75 3.89 -5.46
CA LYS A 305 19.95 3.05 -5.41
C LYS A 305 19.88 1.90 -6.41
N HIS A 306 18.76 1.17 -6.45
CA HIS A 306 18.57 0.05 -7.36
C HIS A 306 18.61 0.47 -8.84
N LEU A 307 18.10 1.67 -9.16
CA LEU A 307 18.10 2.24 -10.50
C LEU A 307 19.40 2.98 -10.87
N ASN A 308 20.37 3.06 -9.95
CA ASN A 308 21.60 3.86 -10.11
C ASN A 308 21.34 5.35 -10.43
N ALA A 309 20.26 5.92 -9.88
CA ALA A 309 19.87 7.31 -10.08
C ALA A 309 20.67 8.27 -9.18
N HIS A 310 21.99 8.40 -9.43
CA HIS A 310 22.91 9.16 -8.58
C HIS A 310 22.52 10.64 -8.40
N GLY A 311 22.01 11.28 -9.46
CA GLY A 311 21.51 12.65 -9.40
C GLY A 311 20.32 12.80 -8.45
N ALA A 312 19.34 11.89 -8.56
CA ALA A 312 18.19 11.85 -7.68
C ALA A 312 18.57 11.59 -6.22
N LEU A 313 19.48 10.65 -5.95
CA LEU A 313 19.99 10.40 -4.59
C LEU A 313 20.58 11.66 -3.96
N THR A 314 21.34 12.45 -4.74
CA THR A 314 21.92 13.70 -4.27
C THR A 314 20.86 14.74 -3.90
N ALA A 315 19.79 14.82 -4.70
CA ALA A 315 18.65 15.71 -4.41
C ALA A 315 17.87 15.25 -3.16
N LEU A 316 17.56 13.95 -3.06
CA LEU A 316 16.83 13.38 -1.93
C LEU A 316 17.55 13.63 -0.61
N PHE A 317 18.86 13.41 -0.55
CA PHE A 317 19.60 13.67 0.69
C PHE A 317 19.61 15.14 1.12
N LYS A 318 19.43 16.09 0.19
CA LYS A 318 19.27 17.51 0.55
C LYS A 318 17.88 17.80 1.11
N GLU A 319 16.85 17.17 0.57
CA GLU A 319 15.45 17.36 0.98
C GLU A 319 15.16 16.77 2.37
N LEU A 320 15.73 15.61 2.70
CA LEU A 320 15.60 14.93 4.00
C LEU A 320 16.06 15.75 5.22
N ALA A 321 16.83 16.81 5.01
CA ALA A 321 17.33 17.68 6.07
C ALA A 321 16.29 18.71 6.55
N ILE A 322 15.18 18.89 5.83
CA ILE A 322 14.22 19.97 6.06
C ILE A 322 12.81 19.41 6.32
N LEU A 323 12.45 19.30 7.61
CA LEU A 323 11.10 18.95 8.05
C LEU A 323 10.37 20.23 8.49
N SER A 324 9.88 21.03 7.54
CA SER A 324 9.12 22.26 7.85
C SER A 324 7.67 21.89 8.25
N PRO A 325 7.22 22.29 9.46
CA PRO A 325 5.82 22.18 9.85
C PRO A 325 4.87 22.89 8.86
N GLU A 326 5.28 24.06 8.37
CA GLU A 326 4.51 24.87 7.43
C GLU A 326 4.34 24.14 6.09
N ALA A 327 5.38 23.48 5.59
CA ALA A 327 5.30 22.68 4.36
C ALA A 327 4.31 21.51 4.52
N GLN A 328 4.37 20.79 5.64
CA GLN A 328 3.43 19.70 5.94
C GLN A 328 1.99 20.21 6.03
N LEU A 329 1.75 21.32 6.73
CA LEU A 329 0.43 21.94 6.84
C LEU A 329 -0.07 22.44 5.48
N ALA A 330 0.78 23.05 4.67
CA ALA A 330 0.42 23.55 3.34
C ALA A 330 0.08 22.40 2.38
N LEU A 331 0.80 21.28 2.44
CA LEU A 331 0.50 20.09 1.64
C LEU A 331 -0.83 19.47 2.07
N ARG A 332 -1.05 19.31 3.38
CA ARG A 332 -2.32 18.84 3.95
C ARG A 332 -3.49 19.75 3.54
N ALA A 333 -3.34 21.06 3.67
CA ALA A 333 -4.36 22.02 3.24
C ALA A 333 -4.72 21.89 1.75
N ALA A 334 -3.75 21.60 0.88
CA ALA A 334 -3.98 21.40 -0.55
C ALA A 334 -4.83 20.15 -0.86
N MET A 335 -4.79 19.13 0.00
CA MET A 335 -5.53 17.88 -0.19
C MET A 335 -6.91 17.87 0.49
N GLN A 336 -7.07 18.63 1.58
CA GLN A 336 -8.20 18.49 2.53
C GLN A 336 -9.59 18.58 1.88
N ALA A 337 -9.77 19.39 0.82
CA ALA A 337 -11.05 19.52 0.10
C ALA A 337 -11.54 18.17 -0.49
N TRP A 338 -10.64 17.23 -0.73
CA TRP A 338 -10.92 15.92 -1.30
C TRP A 338 -10.97 14.79 -0.27
N ILE A 339 -10.72 15.06 1.01
CA ILE A 339 -10.70 14.06 2.09
C ILE A 339 -11.89 14.32 3.04
N ASP A 340 -12.72 13.30 3.29
CA ASP A 340 -13.95 13.45 4.08
C ASP A 340 -13.66 13.72 5.56
N TYR A 341 -12.60 13.10 6.09
CA TYR A 341 -12.16 13.29 7.47
C TYR A 341 -11.05 14.36 7.56
N PRO A 342 -10.99 15.11 8.68
CA PRO A 342 -9.88 16.02 8.93
C PRO A 342 -8.53 15.31 8.97
N MET A 343 -7.50 15.92 8.41
CA MET A 343 -6.13 15.43 8.51
C MET A 343 -5.40 16.08 9.70
N ASP A 344 -5.86 15.77 10.91
CA ASP A 344 -5.45 16.39 12.17
C ASP A 344 -4.42 15.57 12.99
N TYR A 345 -3.86 14.52 12.38
CA TYR A 345 -2.81 13.70 12.99
C TYR A 345 -1.50 14.49 13.17
N LEU A 346 -0.62 14.01 14.04
CA LEU A 346 0.63 14.72 14.38
C LEU A 346 1.52 14.97 13.16
N LEU A 347 2.23 16.11 13.15
CA LEU A 347 3.25 16.39 12.15
C LEU A 347 4.44 15.46 12.33
N ALA A 348 5.04 15.04 11.22
CA ALA A 348 6.28 14.29 11.24
C ALA A 348 7.40 15.15 11.85
N GLN A 349 8.15 14.56 12.77
CA GLN A 349 9.23 15.23 13.49
C GLN A 349 10.60 14.67 13.07
N SER A 350 11.61 15.53 13.09
CA SER A 350 12.99 15.10 12.95
C SER A 350 13.38 14.24 14.15
N VAL A 351 14.09 13.16 13.87
CA VAL A 351 14.68 12.32 14.89
C VAL A 351 15.92 13.04 15.42
N PRO A 352 16.10 13.18 16.74
CA PRO A 352 17.27 13.86 17.30
C PRO A 352 18.58 13.27 16.75
N SER A 353 19.54 14.14 16.44
CA SER A 353 20.87 13.79 15.88
C SER A 353 21.62 12.71 16.68
N GLU A 354 21.37 12.63 17.99
CA GLU A 354 21.97 11.63 18.89
C GLU A 354 21.50 10.20 18.56
N THR A 355 20.22 10.03 18.19
CA THR A 355 19.66 8.73 17.79
C THR A 355 20.24 8.27 16.45
N LEU A 356 20.40 9.19 15.48
CA LEU A 356 21.03 8.89 14.19
C LEU A 356 22.51 8.50 14.34
N SER A 357 23.22 9.15 15.25
CA SER A 357 24.64 8.84 15.54
C SER A 357 24.79 7.49 16.25
N ALA A 358 23.91 7.16 17.20
CA ALA A 358 23.90 5.87 17.88
C ALA A 358 23.56 4.72 16.93
N VAL A 359 22.63 4.94 15.99
CA VAL A 359 22.27 3.93 14.97
C VAL A 359 23.35 3.79 13.89
N ALA A 360 23.98 4.88 13.45
CA ALA A 360 25.12 4.83 12.53
C ALA A 360 26.37 4.17 13.14
N ALA A 361 26.52 4.24 14.46
CA ALA A 361 27.57 3.55 15.21
C ALA A 361 27.33 2.02 15.31
N LEU A 362 26.08 1.57 15.19
CA LEU A 362 25.69 0.15 15.12
C LEU A 362 25.94 -0.45 13.72
N ARG A 363 27.08 -0.14 13.08
CA ARG A 363 27.49 -0.87 11.87
C ARG A 363 27.40 -2.37 12.18
N PRO A 364 26.84 -3.21 11.28
CA PRO A 364 27.03 -4.64 11.43
C PRO A 364 28.53 -4.86 11.44
N THR A 365 29.05 -5.40 12.53
CA THR A 365 30.38 -6.00 12.52
C THR A 365 30.35 -6.97 11.35
N GLN A 366 31.14 -6.68 10.31
CA GLN A 366 31.58 -7.72 9.39
C GLN A 366 32.45 -8.65 10.24
N GLU A 367 31.83 -9.48 11.07
CA GLU A 367 32.46 -10.73 11.48
C GLU A 367 32.68 -11.48 10.18
N ARG A 368 33.94 -11.49 9.73
CA ARG A 368 34.44 -12.49 8.80
C ARG A 368 34.07 -13.84 9.41
N ILE A 369 32.99 -14.42 8.92
CA ILE A 369 32.65 -15.82 9.20
C ILE A 369 33.82 -16.63 8.63
N ASP A 370 34.69 -17.14 9.50
CA ASP A 370 35.71 -18.10 9.13
C ASP A 370 35.03 -19.45 8.85
N PRO A 371 34.97 -19.91 7.59
CA PRO A 371 34.29 -21.16 7.26
C PRO A 371 34.97 -22.41 7.86
N ARG A 372 36.08 -22.26 8.61
CA ARG A 372 36.75 -23.34 9.33
C ARG A 372 36.24 -23.55 10.77
N GLN A 373 35.40 -22.66 11.31
CA GLN A 373 34.91 -22.76 12.69
C GLN A 373 33.67 -23.64 12.89
N TYR A 374 33.02 -24.12 11.81
CA TYR A 374 31.93 -25.10 11.91
C TYR A 374 32.43 -26.49 11.50
N GLY A 375 32.86 -27.27 12.49
CA GLY A 375 33.16 -28.70 12.32
C GLY A 375 31.89 -29.53 12.06
N PRO A 376 32.03 -30.76 11.53
CA PRO A 376 30.90 -31.55 11.05
C PRO A 376 30.16 -32.20 12.22
N ARG A 377 28.99 -31.66 12.55
CA ARG A 377 27.98 -32.39 13.34
C ARG A 377 26.70 -32.43 12.54
N TYR A 378 26.60 -33.38 11.61
CA TYR A 378 25.39 -34.13 11.26
C TYR A 378 25.83 -35.21 10.25
N ARG A 379 26.31 -36.33 10.78
CA ARG A 379 26.28 -37.65 10.15
C ARG A 379 25.83 -38.64 11.21
N ALA A 380 24.54 -38.96 11.18
CA ALA A 380 23.94 -40.22 11.59
C ALA A 380 22.51 -40.21 11.05
#